data_AF-A0A545T171-F1
#
_entry.id   AF-A0A545T171-F1
#
_cell.length_a   1.000
_cell.length_b   1.000
_cell.length_c   1.000
_cell.angle_alpha   90.00
_cell.angle_beta   90.00
_cell.angle_gamma   90.00
#
_symmetry.space_group_name_H-M   'P 1'
#
loop_
_entity.id
_entity.type
_entity.pdbx_description
1 polymer ?
#
loop_
_entity_poly.entity_id
_entity_poly.type
_entity_poly.pdbx_seq_one_letter_code
_entity_poly.pdbx_strand_id
1 'polypeptide(L)' 'MNIVFNKIPKLAKLLYGVGFVVIIISMVMYFYYPNLIDAIKLQQAFIGGAIIVAIGSVINTLHQFKRPKRDKRTDHAKRL' A
#
# COMPACT_ATOMS: atom_id res chain seq x y z
N MET A 1 -17.12 -6.42 11.41
CA MET A 1 -16.39 -5.30 10.75
C MET A 1 -16.74 -5.35 9.28
N ASN A 2 -17.46 -4.35 8.77
CA ASN A 2 -17.97 -4.38 7.40
C ASN A 2 -16.90 -3.76 6.49
N ILE A 3 -15.99 -4.58 5.97
CA ILE A 3 -14.88 -4.15 5.11
C ILE A 3 -15.47 -3.79 3.75
N VAL A 4 -15.87 -2.54 3.59
CA VAL A 4 -16.27 -2.00 2.29
C VAL A 4 -14.99 -1.68 1.53
N PHE A 5 -14.70 -2.40 0.45
CA PHE A 5 -13.60 -2.10 -0.47
C PHE A 5 -13.86 -0.78 -1.20
N ASN A 6 -13.71 0.33 -0.46
CA ASN A 6 -13.76 1.67 -1.01
C ASN A 6 -12.56 1.91 -1.92
N LYS A 7 -12.70 2.92 -2.79
CA LYS A 7 -11.65 3.32 -3.72
C LYS A 7 -10.36 3.65 -2.94
N ILE A 8 -9.31 2.88 -3.19
CA ILE A 8 -7.96 3.09 -2.61
C ILE A 8 -7.46 4.48 -3.04
N PRO A 9 -6.95 5.31 -2.12
CA PRO A 9 -6.43 6.64 -2.46
C PRO A 9 -5.23 6.54 -3.41
N LYS A 10 -5.11 7.49 -4.35
CA LYS A 10 -4.04 7.50 -5.37
C LYS A 10 -2.65 7.43 -4.74
N LEU A 11 -2.44 8.12 -3.61
CA LEU A 11 -1.17 8.12 -2.90
C LEU A 11 -0.78 6.74 -2.37
N ALA A 12 -1.72 5.99 -1.77
CA ALA A 12 -1.45 4.63 -1.31
C ALA A 12 -1.10 3.70 -2.48
N LYS A 13 -1.81 3.82 -3.62
CA LYS A 13 -1.47 3.05 -4.83
C LYS A 13 -0.06 3.33 -5.34
N LEU A 14 0.35 4.60 -5.33
CA LEU A 14 1.69 4.99 -5.73
C LEU A 14 2.75 4.37 -4.82
N LEU A 15 2.54 4.46 -3.50
CA LEU A 15 3.46 3.87 -2.50
C LEU A 15 3.55 2.36 -2.64
N TYR A 16 2.43 1.68 -2.88
CA TYR A 16 2.43 0.25 -3.18
C TYR A 16 3.24 -0.07 -4.43
N GLY A 17 3.04 0.67 -5.52
CA GLY A 17 3.79 0.47 -6.75
C GLY A 17 5.30 0.67 -6.55
N VAL A 18 5.70 1.80 -5.98
CA VAL A 18 7.12 2.11 -5.76
C VAL A 18 7.78 1.10 -4.81
N GLY A 19 7.16 0.84 -3.66
CA GLY A 19 7.71 -0.09 -2.67
C GLY A 19 7.81 -1.52 -3.22
N PHE A 20 6.81 -1.97 -3.99
CA PHE A 20 6.83 -3.30 -4.61
C PHE A 20 7.93 -3.44 -5.67
N VAL A 21 8.16 -2.41 -6.49
CA VAL A 21 9.26 -2.40 -7.45
C VAL A 21 10.61 -2.50 -6.74
N VAL A 22 10.82 -1.75 -5.66
CA VAL A 22 12.07 -1.81 -4.87
C VAL A 22 12.28 -3.20 -4.28
N ILE A 23 11.23 -3.83 -3.76
CA ILE A 23 11.28 -5.20 -3.22
C ILE A 23 11.66 -6.20 -4.32
N ILE A 24 11.00 -6.15 -5.48
CA ILE A 24 11.29 -7.07 -6.59
C ILE A 24 12.72 -6.91 -7.07
N ILE A 25 13.18 -5.67 -7.29
CA ILE A 25 14.56 -5.42 -7.73
C ILE A 25 15.53 -5.96 -6.68
N SER A 26 15.27 -5.71 -5.40
CA SER A 26 16.11 -6.22 -4.31
C SER A 26 16.18 -7.75 -4.30
N MET A 27 15.04 -8.44 -4.51
CA MET A 27 15.00 -9.89 -4.61
C MET A 27 15.77 -10.42 -5.83
N VAL A 28 15.56 -9.82 -7.01
CA VAL A 28 16.27 -10.23 -8.24
C VAL A 28 17.78 -10.07 -8.06
N MET A 29 18.23 -8.94 -7.51
CA MET A 29 19.65 -8.71 -7.25
C MET A 29 20.22 -9.72 -6.25
N TYR A 30 19.45 -10.12 -5.23
CA TYR A 30 19.91 -11.06 -4.22
C TYR A 30 20.12 -12.46 -4.80
N PHE A 31 19.18 -12.92 -5.63
CA PHE A 31 19.22 -14.27 -6.19
C PHE A 31 20.13 -14.41 -7.42
N TYR A 32 20.18 -13.39 -8.28
CA TYR A 32 20.87 -13.48 -9.57
C TYR A 32 22.22 -12.76 -9.61
N TYR A 33 22.46 -11.81 -8.71
CA TYR A 33 23.67 -10.98 -8.70
C TYR A 33 24.28 -10.82 -7.29
N PRO A 34 24.55 -11.92 -6.56
CA PRO A 34 24.94 -11.87 -5.15
C PRO A 34 26.28 -11.14 -4.89
N ASN A 35 27.14 -11.02 -5.90
CA ASN A 35 28.44 -10.36 -5.77
C ASN A 35 28.44 -8.89 -6.24
N LEU A 36 27.32 -8.39 -6.77
CA LEU A 36 27.26 -7.06 -7.38
C LEU A 36 27.01 -5.95 -6.33
N ILE A 37 26.24 -6.28 -5.29
CA ILE A 37 25.92 -5.38 -4.19
C ILE A 37 26.12 -6.13 -2.87
N ASP A 38 26.69 -5.43 -1.89
CA ASP A 38 26.81 -5.93 -0.52
C ASP A 38 25.44 -6.37 0.03
N ALA A 39 25.38 -7.58 0.56
CA ALA A 39 24.17 -8.20 1.08
C ALA A 39 23.48 -7.33 2.14
N ILE A 40 24.24 -6.61 2.97
CA ILE A 40 23.68 -5.71 3.99
C ILE A 40 22.92 -4.56 3.34
N LYS A 41 23.51 -3.91 2.32
CA LYS A 41 22.87 -2.81 1.59
C LYS A 41 21.62 -3.28 0.87
N LEU A 42 21.65 -4.50 0.35
CA LEU A 42 20.52 -5.10 -0.35
C LEU A 42 19.35 -5.42 0.61
N GLN A 43 19.66 -5.94 1.80
CA GLN A 43 18.67 -6.12 2.86
C GLN A 43 18.05 -4.80 3.32
N GLN A 44 18.87 -3.74 3.45
CA GLN A 44 18.38 -2.40 3.78
C GLN A 44 17.43 -1.87 2.71
N ALA A 45 17.76 -2.05 1.42
CA ALA A 45 16.89 -1.65 0.32
C ALA A 45 15.56 -2.43 0.32
N PHE A 46 15.61 -3.74 0.57
CA PHE A 46 14.42 -4.58 0.71
C PHE A 46 13.52 -4.11 1.86
N ILE A 47 14.09 -3.88 3.05
CA ILE A 47 13.37 -3.37 4.23
C ILE A 47 12.79 -1.98 3.94
N GLY A 48 13.55 -1.10 3.29
CA GLY A 48 13.08 0.21 2.86
C GLY A 48 11.86 0.12 1.94
N GLY A 49 11.90 -0.78 0.96
CA GLY A 49 10.75 -1.08 0.09
C GLY A 49 9.52 -1.55 0.88
N ALA A 50 9.72 -2.46 1.84
CA ALA A 50 8.64 -2.94 2.71
C ALA A 50 8.03 -1.83 3.58
N ILE A 51 8.85 -0.92 4.12
CA ILE A 51 8.38 0.26 4.88
C ILE A 51 7.51 1.16 3.99
N ILE A 52 7.92 1.42 2.74
CA ILE A 52 7.13 2.22 1.79
C ILE A 52 5.75 1.60 1.57
N VAL A 53 5.69 0.28 1.35
CA VAL A 53 4.41 -0.44 1.21
C VAL A 53 3.59 -0.33 2.50
N ALA A 54 4.20 -0.48 3.67
CA ALA A 54 3.53 -0.36 4.96
C ALA A 54 2.92 1.03 5.16
N ILE A 55 3.64 2.10 4.81
CA ILE A 55 3.12 3.48 4.86
C ILE A 55 1.90 3.63 3.93
N GLY A 56 1.96 3.06 2.72
CA GLY A 56 0.81 3.00 1.81
C GLY A 56 -0.41 2.34 2.46
N SER A 57 -0.20 1.27 3.22
CA SER A 57 -1.25 0.56 3.97
C SER A 57 -1.83 1.39 5.10
N VAL A 58 -1.00 2.11 5.86
CA VAL A 58 -1.49 3.04 6.88
C VAL A 58 -2.35 4.14 6.25
N ILE A 59 -1.91 4.75 5.16
CA ILE A 59 -2.67 5.81 4.47
C ILE A 59 -4.01 5.28 3.94
N ASN A 60 -4.00 4.11 3.30
CA ASN A 60 -5.22 3.47 2.81
C ASN A 60 -6.20 3.20 3.96
N THR A 61 -5.69 2.68 5.08
CA THR A 61 -6.47 2.35 6.28
C THR A 61 -7.07 3.61 6.90
N LEU A 62 -6.29 4.67 7.10
CA LEU A 62 -6.77 5.95 7.60
C LEU A 62 -7.85 6.56 6.70
N HIS A 63 -7.69 6.46 5.37
CA HIS A 63 -8.69 6.94 4.42
C HIS A 63 -10.00 6.14 4.49
N GLN A 64 -9.94 4.83 4.73
CA GLN A 64 -11.12 4.00 4.91
C GLN A 64 -11.85 4.32 6.22
N PHE A 65 -11.12 4.58 7.31
CA PHE A 65 -11.71 4.96 8.60
C PHE A 65 -12.30 6.38 8.61
N LYS A 66 -11.69 7.35 7.90
CA LYS A 66 -12.17 8.74 7.86
C LYS A 66 -13.41 8.97 6.98
N ARG A 67 -13.81 8.02 6.13
CA ARG A 67 -15.07 8.11 5.37
C ARG A 67 -16.15 7.30 6.09
N PRO A 68 -16.92 7.89 7.02
CA PRO A 68 -18.12 7.23 7.50
C PRO A 68 -19.01 6.95 6.30
N LYS A 69 -19.54 5.72 6.24
CA LYS A 69 -20.48 5.28 5.22
C LYS A 69 -21.54 6.37 5.04
N ARG A 70 -21.55 7.02 3.88
CA ARG A 70 -22.74 7.77 3.44
C ARG A 70 -23.80 6.69 3.23
N ASP A 71 -24.58 6.46 4.28
CA ASP A 71 -25.65 5.48 4.29
C ASP A 71 -26.65 5.91 3.20
N LYS A 72 -26.67 5.18 2.09
CA LYS A 72 -27.60 5.43 0.98
C LYS A 72 -29.05 5.10 1.37
N ARG A 73 -29.34 4.69 2.61
CA ARG A 73 -30.71 4.46 3.08
C ARG A 73 -31.51 5.72 3.34
N THR A 74 -30.90 6.87 3.57
CA THR A 74 -31.64 8.12 3.88
C THR A 74 -32.10 8.92 2.65
N ASP A 75 -31.62 8.59 1.44
CA ASP A 75 -32.05 9.32 0.22
C ASP A 75 -33.37 8.80 -0.37
N HIS A 76 -33.81 7.58 -0.02
CA HIS A 76 -35.12 7.06 -0.47
C HIS A 76 -36.29 7.47 0.43
N ALA A 77 -36.04 7.77 1.71
CA ALA A 77 -37.09 8.21 2.64
C ALA A 77 -37.47 9.70 2.50
N LYS A 78 -36.70 10.48 1.73
CA LYS A 78 -37.02 11.89 1.39
C LYS A 78 -37.72 12.05 0.05
N ARG A 79 -37.97 10.95 -0.67
CA ARG A 79 -38.66 10.93 -1.98
C ARG A 79 -40.03 10.26 -1.93
N LEU A 80 -40.46 9.85 -0.74
CA LEU A 80 -41.82 9.44 -0.42
C LEU A 80 -42.39 10.47 0.56
#